data_AF-A0A958SA09-F1
#
_entry.id   AF-A0A958SA09-F1
#
_cell.length_a   1.000
_cell.length_b   1.000
_cell.length_c   1.000
_cell.angle_alpha   90.00
_cell.angle_beta   90.00
_cell.angle_gamma   90.00
#
_symmetry.space_group_name_H-M   'P 1'
#
loop_
_entity.id
_entity.type
_entity.pdbx_description
1 polymer ?
#
loop_
_entity_poly.entity_id
_entity_poly.type
_entity_poly.pdbx_seq_one_letter_code
_entity_poly.pdbx_strand_id
1 'polypeptide(L)'
;NLQARRNYRKADNINYADGDWESNINWSQGDMGNNPDFDKENPALSMYQFGETTRVSDKARVYKGASWKDRAYWAVPGTRRHLLEDQSTSFIGFRCAMTRVGSPVGLGY
;
A
#
# COMPACT_ATOMS: atom_id res chain seq x y z
N ASN A 1 -8.08 7.40 5.79
CA ASN A 1 -8.14 7.04 7.24
C ASN A 1 -7.32 8.04 8.08
N LEU A 2 -7.71 9.32 8.08
CA LEU A 2 -6.91 10.44 8.62
C LEU A 2 -7.12 10.68 10.12
N GLN A 3 -8.28 10.29 10.67
CA GLN A 3 -8.69 10.61 12.04
C GLN A 3 -7.81 9.94 13.13
N ALA A 4 -7.15 8.83 12.83
CA ALA A 4 -6.31 8.10 13.80
C ALA A 4 -4.83 8.51 13.77
N ARG A 5 -4.38 9.32 12.81
CA ARG A 5 -2.96 9.64 12.60
C ARG A 5 -2.66 11.10 12.93
N ARG A 6 -2.11 11.31 14.14
CA ARG A 6 -1.79 12.64 14.72
C ARG A 6 -0.93 13.56 13.83
N ASN A 7 -0.16 13.01 12.89
CA ASN A 7 0.79 13.77 12.07
C ASN A 7 0.30 14.13 10.66
N TYR A 8 -0.85 13.62 10.20
CA TYR A 8 -1.37 13.90 8.86
C TYR A 8 -2.54 14.87 8.95
N ARG A 9 -2.30 16.14 8.58
CA ARG A 9 -3.32 17.21 8.56
C ARG A 9 -3.86 17.54 7.16
N LYS A 10 -3.32 16.92 6.10
CA LYS A 10 -3.72 17.14 4.70
C LYS A 10 -4.06 15.81 4.02
N ALA A 11 -4.87 15.91 2.95
CA ALA A 11 -5.47 14.87 2.11
C ALA A 11 -4.71 13.53 2.06
N ASP A 12 -5.49 12.46 2.21
CA ASP A 12 -5.05 11.07 2.02
C ASP A 12 -5.11 10.77 0.52
N ASN A 13 -3.96 10.79 -0.15
CA ASN A 13 -3.86 10.51 -1.59
C ASN A 13 -3.55 9.03 -1.88
N ILE A 14 -3.84 8.14 -0.92
CA ILE A 14 -3.74 6.70 -1.16
C ILE A 14 -4.81 6.33 -2.21
N ASN A 15 -4.41 5.53 -3.20
CA ASN A 15 -5.26 5.05 -4.30
C ASN A 15 -5.84 6.11 -5.25
N TYR A 16 -5.21 7.28 -5.38
CA TYR A 16 -5.68 8.30 -6.31
C TYR A 16 -5.59 7.81 -7.77
N ALA A 17 -6.75 7.59 -8.40
CA ALA A 17 -6.91 7.09 -9.77
C ALA A 17 -6.44 5.64 -10.04
N ASP A 18 -6.10 4.87 -8.99
CA ASP A 18 -5.62 3.48 -9.12
C ASP A 18 -6.13 2.54 -8.02
N GLY A 19 -7.22 2.90 -7.36
CA GLY A 19 -7.93 2.04 -6.41
C GLY A 19 -9.14 2.70 -5.76
N ASP A 20 -9.71 3.68 -6.47
CA ASP A 20 -11.06 4.16 -6.23
C ASP A 20 -12.08 3.23 -6.88
N TRP A 21 -13.34 3.33 -6.45
CA TRP A 21 -14.44 2.55 -6.99
C TRP A 21 -14.62 2.81 -8.51
N GLU A 22 -14.30 4.01 -8.99
CA GLU A 22 -14.33 4.41 -10.42
C GLU A 22 -13.36 3.65 -11.32
N SER A 23 -12.20 3.23 -10.79
CA SER A 23 -11.21 2.45 -11.52
C SER A 23 -11.42 0.93 -11.44
N ASN A 24 -12.51 0.47 -10.80
CA ASN A 24 -12.82 -0.96 -10.67
C ASN A 24 -13.18 -1.59 -12.03
N ILE A 25 -12.68 -2.80 -12.31
CA ILE A 25 -13.01 -3.55 -13.52
C ILE A 25 -14.51 -3.88 -13.66
N ASN A 26 -15.22 -3.96 -12.55
CA ASN A 26 -16.65 -4.25 -12.49
C ASN A 26 -17.50 -2.97 -12.47
N TRP A 27 -16.92 -1.79 -12.70
CA TRP A 27 -17.60 -0.49 -12.65
C TRP A 27 -18.98 -0.45 -13.32
N SER A 28 -19.14 -1.13 -14.47
CA SER A 28 -20.37 -1.16 -15.24
C SER A 28 -21.42 -2.16 -14.71
N GLN A 29 -21.13 -2.88 -13.63
CA GLN A 29 -21.96 -3.94 -13.10
C GLN A 29 -22.84 -3.43 -11.93
N GLY A 30 -24.14 -3.31 -12.17
CA GLY A 30 -25.11 -2.93 -11.13
C GLY A 30 -25.10 -1.43 -10.80
N ASP A 31 -25.44 -1.11 -9.54
CA ASP A 31 -25.50 0.27 -9.03
C ASP A 31 -24.13 0.81 -8.59
N MET A 32 -23.04 0.17 -9.04
CA MET A 32 -21.66 0.55 -8.72
C MET A 32 -21.42 2.00 -9.11
N GLY A 33 -21.81 2.43 -10.31
CA GLY A 33 -21.64 3.78 -10.85
C GLY A 33 -22.29 4.93 -10.07
N ASN A 34 -23.20 4.65 -9.14
CA ASN A 34 -23.89 5.68 -8.34
C ASN A 34 -23.55 5.63 -6.85
N ASN A 35 -22.88 4.58 -6.38
CA ASN A 35 -22.57 4.38 -4.97
C ASN A 35 -21.05 4.39 -4.74
N PRO A 36 -20.48 5.50 -4.22
CA PRO A 36 -19.04 5.61 -3.97
C PRO A 36 -18.51 4.68 -2.87
N ASP A 37 -19.39 4.08 -2.07
CA ASP A 37 -19.05 3.12 -1.02
C ASP A 37 -19.39 1.67 -1.38
N PHE A 38 -19.79 1.41 -2.63
CA PHE A 38 -20.23 0.07 -3.07
C PHE A 38 -19.18 -1.02 -2.78
N ASP A 39 -17.91 -0.74 -3.00
CA ASP A 39 -16.78 -1.65 -2.73
C ASP A 39 -16.70 -2.08 -1.25
N LYS A 40 -17.11 -1.21 -0.31
CA LYS A 40 -17.12 -1.50 1.13
C LYS A 40 -18.31 -2.36 1.52
N GLU A 41 -19.44 -2.18 0.83
CA GLU A 41 -20.66 -2.96 1.03
C GLU A 41 -20.56 -4.35 0.38
N ASN A 42 -19.82 -4.45 -0.72
CA ASN A 42 -19.65 -5.68 -1.52
C ASN A 42 -18.16 -6.04 -1.69
N PRO A 43 -17.50 -6.58 -0.64
CA PRO A 43 -16.06 -6.87 -0.67
C PRO A 43 -15.65 -7.88 -1.75
N ALA A 44 -16.59 -8.72 -2.22
CA ALA A 44 -16.36 -9.67 -3.31
C ALA A 44 -16.21 -9.01 -4.70
N LEU A 45 -16.76 -7.80 -4.86
CA LEU A 45 -16.68 -7.02 -6.10
C LEU A 45 -15.64 -5.90 -6.01
N SER A 46 -14.96 -5.76 -4.88
CA SER A 46 -13.92 -4.75 -4.70
C SER A 46 -12.70 -5.01 -5.58
N MET A 47 -12.03 -3.94 -6.01
CA MET A 47 -10.84 -4.01 -6.87
C MET A 47 -9.76 -4.94 -6.30
N TYR A 48 -9.62 -4.95 -4.97
CA TYR A 48 -8.85 -5.96 -4.24
C TYR A 48 -9.74 -6.66 -3.23
N GLN A 49 -9.99 -7.96 -3.43
CA GLN A 49 -10.77 -8.80 -2.53
C GLN A 49 -9.96 -9.11 -1.24
N PHE A 50 -9.84 -8.08 -0.40
CA PHE A 50 -9.05 -8.11 0.83
C PHE A 50 -9.68 -9.07 1.85
N GLY A 51 -8.91 -10.06 2.27
CA GLY A 51 -9.33 -11.06 3.25
C GLY A 51 -9.76 -12.41 2.66
N GLU A 52 -10.13 -12.47 1.37
CA GLU A 52 -10.44 -13.75 0.72
C GLU A 52 -9.26 -14.24 -0.14
N THR A 53 -8.81 -13.45 -1.12
CA THR A 53 -7.74 -13.88 -2.05
C THR A 53 -6.39 -13.25 -1.73
N THR A 54 -6.38 -12.05 -1.15
CA THR A 54 -5.13 -11.37 -0.79
C THR A 54 -5.27 -10.59 0.52
N ARG A 55 -4.14 -10.33 1.18
CA ARG A 55 -4.06 -9.34 2.28
C ARG A 55 -3.53 -8.00 1.76
N VAL A 56 -3.72 -7.72 0.46
CA VAL A 56 -3.26 -6.49 -0.18
C VAL A 56 -4.40 -5.49 -0.13
N SER A 57 -4.16 -4.36 0.52
CA SER A 57 -5.07 -3.23 0.70
C SER A 57 -4.21 -2.00 0.95
N ASP A 58 -4.81 -0.82 0.89
CA ASP A 58 -4.27 0.50 1.20
C ASP A 58 -3.54 0.58 2.56
N LYS A 59 -3.95 -0.27 3.49
CA LYS A 59 -3.36 -0.40 4.83
C LYS A 59 -2.17 -1.35 4.85
N ALA A 60 -2.00 -2.20 3.85
CA ALA A 60 -0.88 -3.12 3.76
C ALA A 60 0.36 -2.41 3.24
N ARG A 61 1.49 -2.59 3.90
CA ARG A 61 2.79 -2.04 3.51
C ARG A 61 3.71 -3.17 3.08
N VAL A 62 4.48 -2.90 2.03
CA VAL A 62 5.52 -3.81 1.57
C VAL A 62 6.73 -3.66 2.47
N TYR A 63 7.24 -4.79 2.98
CA TYR A 63 8.55 -4.85 3.60
C TYR A 63 9.46 -5.81 2.82
N LYS A 64 10.75 -5.49 2.82
CA LYS A 64 11.76 -6.12 1.96
C LYS A 64 13.00 -6.44 2.77
N GLY A 65 13.78 -7.38 2.23
CA GLY A 65 14.92 -7.95 2.93
C GLY A 65 14.50 -9.12 3.82
N ALA A 66 15.42 -10.07 3.96
CA ALA A 66 15.32 -11.10 4.97
C ALA A 66 15.56 -10.49 6.35
N SER A 67 14.93 -11.06 7.35
CA SER A 67 15.27 -10.89 8.75
C SER A 67 16.18 -12.02 9.23
N TRP A 68 16.68 -11.91 10.45
CA TRP A 68 17.47 -12.97 11.10
C TRP A 68 16.69 -14.30 11.25
N LYS A 69 15.35 -14.27 11.21
CA LYS A 69 14.48 -15.44 11.32
C LYS A 69 14.17 -16.07 9.95
N ASP A 70 14.46 -15.37 8.87
CA ASP A 70 14.03 -15.77 7.53
C ASP A 70 15.04 -16.71 6.84
N ARG A 71 14.51 -17.61 6.01
CA ARG A 71 15.31 -18.43 5.09
C ARG A 71 15.86 -17.60 3.93
N ALA A 72 16.94 -18.07 3.31
CA ALA A 72 17.63 -17.40 2.20
C ALA A 72 16.72 -16.99 1.02
N TYR A 73 15.63 -17.73 0.78
CA TYR A 73 14.62 -17.37 -0.22
C TYR A 73 14.07 -15.94 -0.05
N TRP A 74 13.96 -15.44 1.18
CA TRP A 74 13.47 -14.09 1.47
C TRP A 74 14.55 -13.01 1.34
N ALA A 75 15.82 -13.39 1.17
CA ALA A 75 16.93 -12.45 1.01
C ALA A 75 17.07 -11.95 -0.44
N VAL A 76 16.32 -12.52 -1.38
CA VAL A 76 16.38 -12.12 -2.79
C VAL A 76 15.61 -10.81 -3.04
N PRO A 77 16.11 -9.93 -3.92
CA PRO A 77 15.51 -8.61 -4.14
C PRO A 77 14.12 -8.67 -4.78
N GLY A 78 13.77 -9.76 -5.47
CA GLY A 78 12.46 -9.94 -6.10
C GLY A 78 11.32 -10.17 -5.12
N THR A 79 11.56 -10.85 -4.00
CA THR A 79 10.48 -11.36 -3.14
C THR A 79 9.83 -10.26 -2.30
N ARG A 80 8.54 -9.99 -2.53
CA ARG A 80 7.75 -8.97 -1.81
C ARG A 80 6.89 -9.64 -0.76
N ARG A 81 6.86 -9.06 0.44
CA ARG A 81 5.98 -9.47 1.54
C ARG A 81 5.19 -8.26 2.03
N HIS A 82 4.00 -8.53 2.56
CA HIS A 82 3.07 -7.50 3.00
C HIS A 82 2.74 -7.71 4.48
N LEU A 83 2.67 -6.63 5.22
CA LEU A 83 2.17 -6.59 6.60
C LEU A 83 1.23 -5.39 6.72
N LEU A 84 0.20 -5.48 7.55
CA LEU A 84 -0.66 -4.33 7.82
C LEU A 84 0.10 -3.26 8.61
N GLU A 85 -0.20 -1.98 8.33
CA GLU A 85 0.48 -0.83 8.92
C GLU A 85 0.31 -0.67 10.44
N ASP A 86 -0.67 -1.36 11.03
CA ASP A 86 -0.95 -1.41 12.47
C ASP A 86 -0.27 -2.57 13.19
N GLN A 87 0.35 -3.50 12.46
CA GLN A 87 1.02 -4.66 13.01
C GLN A 87 2.52 -4.43 13.14
N SER A 88 3.09 -4.95 14.23
CA SER A 88 4.53 -4.93 14.49
C SER A 88 5.06 -6.32 14.76
N THR A 89 6.33 -6.56 14.42
CA THR A 89 7.00 -7.84 14.68
C THR A 89 8.43 -7.58 15.14
N SER A 90 9.01 -8.51 15.90
CA SER A 90 10.36 -8.36 16.47
C SER A 90 11.51 -8.44 15.45
N PHE A 91 11.23 -8.89 14.22
CA PHE A 91 12.23 -9.17 13.20
C PHE A 91 12.14 -8.24 11.98
N ILE A 92 11.20 -7.29 11.98
CA ILE A 92 11.04 -6.29 10.91
C ILE A 92 11.45 -4.92 11.46
N GLY A 93 12.24 -4.21 10.67
CA GLY A 93 12.62 -2.82 10.91
C GLY A 93 12.53 -1.98 9.64
N PHE A 94 13.05 -0.75 9.67
CA PHE A 94 13.06 0.16 8.53
C PHE A 94 14.47 0.70 8.26
N ARG A 95 14.68 1.19 7.04
CA ARG A 95 15.87 1.98 6.68
C ARG A 95 15.42 3.34 6.16
N CYS A 96 16.14 4.38 6.56
CA CYS A 96 15.86 5.73 6.07
C CYS A 96 16.29 5.85 4.61
N ALA A 97 15.47 6.51 3.81
CA ALA A 97 15.79 6.93 2.46
C ALA A 97 15.67 8.45 2.37
N MET A 98 16.54 9.09 1.59
CA MET A 98 16.55 10.53 1.39
C MET A 98 16.63 10.83 -0.10
N THR A 99 15.93 11.87 -0.54
CA THR A 99 16.10 12.40 -1.89
C THR A 99 17.45 13.12 -1.98
N ARG A 100 18.19 12.93 -3.07
CA ARG A 100 19.41 13.70 -3.30
C ARG A 100 19.02 15.17 -3.49
N VAL A 101 19.57 16.05 -2.65
CA VAL A 101 19.41 17.51 -2.78
C VAL A 101 20.74 18.09 -3.27
N GLY A 102 20.76 18.63 -4.49
CA GLY A 102 21.95 19.22 -5.11
C GLY A 102 21.85 19.28 -6.64
N SER A 103 22.81 19.96 -7.29
CA SER A 103 22.87 20.05 -8.76
C SER A 103 22.98 18.66 -9.39
N PRO A 104 22.16 18.32 -10.41
CA PRO A 104 22.26 17.04 -11.12
C PRO A 104 23.69 16.76 -11.60
N VAL A 105 24.41 17.82 -12.01
CA VAL A 105 25.75 17.78 -12.62
C VAL A 105 26.92 17.82 -11.62
N GLY A 106 26.67 17.89 -10.31
CA GLY A 106 27.72 17.95 -9.28
C GLY A 106 28.25 19.37 -9.02
N LEU A 107 29.06 19.54 -7.96
CA LEU A 107 29.72 20.81 -7.66
C LEU A 107 31.03 20.88 -8.47
N GLY A 108 31.01 21.61 -9.59
CA GLY A 108 32.20 21.80 -10.43
C GLY A 108 31.96 21.94 -11.94
N TYR A 109 30.72 21.83 -12.41
CA TYR A 109 30.31 22.07 -13.80
C TYR A 109 29.06 22.95 -13.86
#